data_AF-A0AA88IJA1-F1
#
_entry.id   AF-A0AA88IJA1-F1
#
_cell.length_a   1.000
_cell.length_b   1.000
_cell.length_c   1.000
_cell.angle_alpha   90.00
_cell.angle_beta   90.00
_cell.angle_gamma   90.00
#
_symmetry.space_group_name_H-M   'P 1'
#
loop_
_entity.id
_entity.type
_entity.pdbx_description
1 polymer ?
#
loop_
_entity_poly.entity_id
_entity_poly.type
_entity_poly.pdbx_seq_one_letter_code
_entity_poly.pdbx_strand_id
1 'polypeptide(L)'
;MLSLYVIGLCVTLCASQNTGTLNVETPLPMNMQICSAPGSCQNEAGGIVLDANWRWTHKIDDYVNCYTGNIWDSALCPDPDSCTANCAIEGVAQSEWGGTYGIGSTGNELSIKLVTQGQYSKNVGARTYLLDSSMQKYYMFSLLNREFTFDVDVSQLACGMNGALYFVEMEADGGASRFPTNKGGAKYGTGYCDAQCPHDVKYINGKANSGSWEPSPTDPNSGKGYYGTCCAEMDIWEANRESQAYTTHPCSVTEQTQCEGIECGDNASGDRYNGVCDKDGCDFASYRLGDRTYYGTGSNFKVDTSRKVTVVTQFITSDGTDNGDLQEIRRFYVQDGQRIENSFDQILVHEPFTLAYNLAMATKELASQFKK
;
A
#
# COMPACT_ATOMS: atom_id res chain seq x y z
N MET A 1 -35.47 -35.00 44.71
CA MET A 1 -35.61 -33.77 43.90
C MET A 1 -34.37 -33.66 43.02
N LEU A 2 -34.46 -34.05 41.74
CA LEU A 2 -33.38 -33.79 40.78
C LEU A 2 -33.52 -32.33 40.32
N SER A 3 -32.51 -31.50 40.60
CA SER A 3 -32.44 -30.13 40.08
C SER A 3 -31.80 -30.18 38.69
N LEU A 4 -32.56 -29.75 37.68
CA LEU A 4 -32.10 -29.54 36.32
C LEU A 4 -31.36 -28.19 36.26
N TYR A 5 -30.03 -28.22 36.11
CA TYR A 5 -29.26 -27.01 35.85
C TYR A 5 -29.26 -26.75 34.33
N VAL A 6 -29.98 -25.73 33.90
CA VAL A 6 -29.86 -25.16 32.56
C VAL A 6 -28.61 -24.28 32.56
N ILE A 7 -27.51 -24.79 31.99
CA ILE A 7 -26.35 -23.97 31.66
C ILE A 7 -26.77 -23.10 30.48
N GLY A 8 -27.12 -21.85 30.76
CA GLY A 8 -27.32 -20.83 29.72
C GLY A 8 -25.99 -20.61 29.01
N LEU A 9 -25.88 -21.12 27.78
CA LEU A 9 -24.78 -20.80 26.90
C LEU A 9 -24.92 -19.32 26.51
N CYS A 10 -24.20 -18.45 27.22
CA CYS A 10 -24.05 -17.06 26.81
C CYS A 10 -23.18 -17.11 25.54
N VAL A 11 -23.82 -17.06 24.37
CA VAL A 11 -23.12 -16.87 23.10
C VAL A 11 -22.57 -15.45 23.15
N THR A 12 -21.33 -15.30 23.61
CA THR A 12 -20.55 -14.10 23.34
C THR A 12 -20.49 -13.96 21.83
N LEU A 13 -21.24 -13.00 21.28
CA LEU A 13 -21.01 -12.50 19.93
C LEU A 13 -19.56 -12.03 19.89
N CYS A 14 -18.67 -12.84 19.33
CA CYS A 14 -17.32 -12.38 19.03
C CYS A 14 -17.46 -11.31 17.95
N ALA A 15 -17.11 -10.07 18.29
CA ALA A 15 -16.99 -8.99 17.32
C ALA A 15 -16.08 -9.44 16.18
N SER A 16 -16.51 -9.26 14.93
CA SER A 16 -15.76 -9.70 13.76
C SER A 16 -15.82 -8.63 12.68
N GLN A 17 -14.72 -8.20 12.07
CA GLN A 17 -14.76 -7.46 10.82
C GLN A 17 -15.32 -8.40 9.74
N ASN A 18 -16.63 -8.27 9.49
CA ASN A 18 -17.37 -9.17 8.62
C ASN A 18 -17.20 -8.82 7.14
N THR A 19 -17.51 -9.78 6.28
CA THR A 19 -17.66 -9.56 4.85
C THR A 19 -19.13 -9.43 4.50
N GLY A 20 -19.47 -8.45 3.68
CA GLY A 20 -20.81 -8.30 3.13
C GLY A 20 -21.18 -9.46 2.20
N THR A 21 -22.45 -9.56 1.87
CA THR A 21 -22.98 -10.60 0.96
C THR A 21 -23.83 -10.03 -0.17
N LEU A 22 -23.96 -8.71 -0.25
CA LEU A 22 -24.76 -8.03 -1.27
C LEU A 22 -24.02 -8.01 -2.61
N ASN A 23 -22.68 -7.88 -2.58
CA ASN A 23 -21.83 -7.95 -3.77
C ASN A 23 -20.80 -9.08 -3.63
N VAL A 24 -20.60 -9.84 -4.70
CA VAL A 24 -19.54 -10.85 -4.76
C VAL A 24 -18.21 -10.17 -5.08
N GLU A 25 -17.22 -10.35 -4.21
CA GLU A 25 -15.85 -9.89 -4.47
C GLU A 25 -15.26 -10.57 -5.70
N THR A 26 -14.93 -9.77 -6.71
CA THR A 26 -14.36 -10.23 -7.98
C THR A 26 -13.09 -9.44 -8.32
N PRO A 27 -11.89 -9.90 -7.89
CA PRO A 27 -10.63 -9.23 -8.22
C PRO A 27 -10.40 -9.13 -9.73
N LEU A 28 -9.74 -8.08 -10.21
CA LEU A 28 -9.40 -7.95 -11.63
C LEU A 28 -8.23 -8.89 -11.96
N PRO A 29 -8.27 -9.69 -13.04
CA PRO A 29 -7.13 -10.51 -13.42
C PRO A 29 -5.97 -9.61 -13.87
N MET A 30 -4.74 -9.91 -13.44
CA MET A 30 -3.54 -9.24 -13.92
C MET A 30 -2.38 -10.23 -13.94
N ASN A 31 -1.74 -10.37 -15.09
CA ASN A 31 -0.56 -11.21 -15.21
C ASN A 31 0.70 -10.40 -14.94
N MET A 32 1.67 -11.01 -14.27
CA MET A 32 3.05 -10.54 -14.22
C MET A 32 3.97 -11.58 -14.87
N GLN A 33 5.26 -11.29 -14.88
CA GLN A 33 6.26 -12.18 -15.45
C GLN A 33 7.37 -12.46 -14.45
N ILE A 34 7.76 -13.73 -14.34
CA ILE A 34 8.92 -14.17 -13.58
C ILE A 34 10.00 -14.57 -14.58
N CYS A 35 11.15 -13.90 -14.53
CA CYS A 35 12.25 -14.08 -15.46
C CYS A 35 13.41 -14.84 -14.82
N SER A 36 14.03 -15.77 -15.55
CA SER A 36 15.24 -16.48 -15.13
C SER A 36 16.50 -16.04 -15.88
N ALA A 37 16.32 -15.42 -17.05
CA ALA A 37 17.38 -14.84 -17.86
C ALA A 37 16.79 -13.76 -18.78
N PRO A 38 17.60 -12.87 -19.38
CA PRO A 38 17.11 -11.89 -20.36
C PRO A 38 16.29 -12.55 -21.47
N GLY A 39 15.05 -12.06 -21.69
CA GLY A 39 14.13 -12.61 -22.68
C GLY A 39 13.53 -13.98 -22.35
N SER A 40 13.85 -14.56 -21.19
CA SER A 40 13.33 -15.84 -20.71
C SER A 40 12.45 -15.62 -19.49
N CYS A 41 11.18 -15.32 -19.73
CA CYS A 41 10.19 -15.05 -18.69
C CYS A 41 8.96 -15.95 -18.87
N GLN A 42 8.35 -16.33 -17.75
CA GLN A 42 7.09 -17.06 -17.70
C GLN A 42 6.00 -16.17 -17.13
N ASN A 43 4.79 -16.29 -17.68
CA ASN A 43 3.64 -15.58 -17.12
C ASN A 43 3.25 -16.20 -15.78
N GLU A 44 3.08 -15.35 -14.78
CA GLU A 44 2.52 -15.70 -13.48
C GLU A 44 1.15 -15.02 -13.38
N ALA A 45 0.11 -15.83 -13.23
CA ALA A 45 -1.25 -15.33 -13.11
C ALA A 45 -1.48 -14.79 -11.69
N GLY A 46 -2.08 -13.61 -11.60
CA GLY A 46 -2.50 -13.02 -10.34
C GLY A 46 -3.76 -12.18 -10.54
N GLY A 47 -4.08 -11.37 -9.52
CA GLY A 47 -5.19 -10.45 -9.60
C GLY A 47 -4.96 -9.18 -8.80
N ILE A 48 -5.82 -8.19 -9.00
CA ILE A 48 -5.80 -6.91 -8.32
C ILE A 48 -7.00 -6.83 -7.40
N VAL A 49 -6.74 -6.55 -6.12
CA VAL A 49 -7.75 -6.35 -5.09
C VAL A 49 -7.73 -4.92 -4.59
N LEU A 50 -8.91 -4.35 -4.35
CA LEU A 50 -9.07 -3.02 -3.79
C LEU A 50 -8.84 -3.03 -2.28
N ASP A 51 -8.12 -2.04 -1.78
CA ASP A 51 -7.93 -1.79 -0.35
C ASP A 51 -9.27 -1.63 0.39
N ALA A 52 -9.33 -2.17 1.61
CA ALA A 52 -10.55 -2.20 2.42
C ALA A 52 -11.13 -0.82 2.75
N ASN A 53 -10.31 0.24 2.79
CA ASN A 53 -10.73 1.60 3.11
C ASN A 53 -11.70 2.18 2.07
N TRP A 54 -11.63 1.72 0.81
CA TRP A 54 -12.51 2.15 -0.28
C TRP A 54 -13.82 1.37 -0.35
N ARG A 55 -13.92 0.24 0.37
CA ARG A 55 -15.09 -0.63 0.28
C ARG A 55 -16.27 0.00 0.99
N TRP A 56 -17.46 -0.26 0.45
CA TRP A 56 -18.69 0.07 1.14
C TRP A 56 -18.73 -0.68 2.48
N THR A 57 -18.94 0.07 3.56
CA THR A 57 -19.04 -0.47 4.92
C THR A 57 -20.44 -0.24 5.45
N HIS A 58 -21.17 -1.33 5.67
CA HIS A 58 -22.57 -1.29 6.05
C HIS A 58 -22.88 -2.27 7.17
N LYS A 59 -24.05 -2.09 7.79
CA LYS A 59 -24.56 -3.02 8.77
C LYS A 59 -24.79 -4.39 8.13
N ILE A 60 -24.41 -5.45 8.84
CA ILE A 60 -24.57 -6.84 8.38
C ILE A 60 -26.02 -7.11 7.99
N ASP A 61 -26.21 -7.79 6.85
CA ASP A 61 -27.50 -8.18 6.29
C ASP A 61 -28.49 -7.02 6.07
N ASP A 62 -27.98 -5.79 5.91
CA ASP A 62 -28.76 -4.56 5.77
C ASP A 62 -28.04 -3.58 4.81
N TYR A 63 -28.72 -2.52 4.37
CA TYR A 63 -28.18 -1.49 3.47
C TYR A 63 -27.78 -0.20 4.20
N VAL A 64 -27.96 -0.15 5.53
CA VAL A 64 -27.61 1.02 6.34
C VAL A 64 -26.09 1.13 6.46
N ASN A 65 -25.53 2.26 6.02
CA ASN A 65 -24.10 2.53 6.11
C ASN A 65 -23.63 2.57 7.57
N CYS A 66 -22.50 1.91 7.85
CA CYS A 66 -21.76 2.13 9.09
C CYS A 66 -20.79 3.30 8.97
N TYR A 67 -20.38 3.66 7.75
CA TYR A 67 -19.50 4.79 7.48
C TYR A 67 -20.01 5.54 6.24
N THR A 68 -20.23 6.86 6.37
CA THR A 68 -20.72 7.71 5.26
C THR A 68 -19.90 9.00 5.20
N GLY A 69 -19.40 9.33 4.00
CA GLY A 69 -18.49 10.46 3.83
C GLY A 69 -17.22 10.22 4.63
N ASN A 70 -17.06 10.92 5.75
CA ASN A 70 -15.94 10.78 6.67
C ASN A 70 -16.33 10.50 8.12
N ILE A 71 -17.53 9.96 8.36
CA ILE A 71 -18.10 9.76 9.70
C ILE A 71 -18.64 8.33 9.86
N TRP A 72 -18.32 7.70 11.00
CA TRP A 72 -18.94 6.46 11.46
C TRP A 72 -20.33 6.71 12.06
N ASP A 73 -21.30 5.83 11.80
CA ASP A 73 -22.63 5.91 12.39
C ASP A 73 -22.56 5.61 13.90
N SER A 74 -22.84 6.61 14.74
CA SER A 74 -22.70 6.48 16.20
C SER A 74 -23.64 5.46 16.87
N ALA A 75 -24.74 5.08 16.22
CA ALA A 75 -25.66 4.08 16.77
C ALA A 75 -25.16 2.66 16.46
N LEU A 76 -24.53 2.45 15.30
CA LEU A 76 -23.93 1.18 14.91
C LEU A 76 -22.51 1.01 15.45
N CYS A 77 -21.79 2.11 15.61
CA CYS A 77 -20.39 2.19 16.01
C CYS A 77 -20.19 3.08 17.26
N PRO A 78 -20.84 2.78 18.40
CA PRO A 78 -20.61 3.52 19.65
C PRO A 78 -19.21 3.29 20.22
N ASP A 79 -18.59 2.16 19.88
CA ASP A 79 -17.23 1.76 20.21
C ASP A 79 -16.66 0.82 19.13
N PRO A 80 -15.34 0.60 19.08
CA PRO A 80 -14.70 -0.29 18.11
C PRO A 80 -15.25 -1.71 18.07
N ASP A 81 -15.53 -2.33 19.21
CA ASP A 81 -15.96 -3.73 19.26
C ASP A 81 -17.41 -3.87 18.76
N SER A 82 -18.30 -2.98 19.17
CA SER A 82 -19.67 -2.91 18.66
C SER A 82 -19.70 -2.60 17.16
N CYS A 83 -18.88 -1.65 16.71
CA CYS A 83 -18.77 -1.30 15.29
C CYS A 83 -18.31 -2.49 14.45
N THR A 84 -17.29 -3.18 14.94
CA THR A 84 -16.78 -4.41 14.32
C THR A 84 -17.89 -5.47 14.27
N ALA A 85 -18.57 -5.73 15.38
CA ALA A 85 -19.65 -6.71 15.46
C ALA A 85 -20.86 -6.42 14.57
N ASN A 86 -21.18 -5.14 14.33
CA ASN A 86 -22.38 -4.72 13.62
C ASN A 86 -22.17 -4.54 12.11
N CYS A 87 -20.94 -4.35 11.67
CA CYS A 87 -20.62 -3.89 10.32
C CYS A 87 -19.86 -4.93 9.50
N ALA A 88 -19.95 -4.77 8.19
CA ALA A 88 -19.30 -5.58 7.18
C ALA A 88 -18.68 -4.70 6.08
N ILE A 89 -17.54 -5.14 5.55
CA ILE A 89 -16.94 -4.58 4.33
C ILE A 89 -17.41 -5.39 3.12
N GLU A 90 -17.92 -4.70 2.10
CA GLU A 90 -18.60 -5.34 0.98
C GLU A 90 -17.63 -5.71 -0.17
N GLY A 91 -18.05 -6.68 -0.99
CA GLY A 91 -17.34 -7.05 -2.21
C GLY A 91 -17.38 -5.96 -3.29
N VAL A 92 -16.40 -5.98 -4.18
CA VAL A 92 -16.37 -5.16 -5.40
C VAL A 92 -16.80 -6.06 -6.57
N ALA A 93 -17.97 -5.78 -7.11
CA ALA A 93 -18.46 -6.47 -8.30
C ALA A 93 -17.68 -6.03 -9.55
N GLN A 94 -17.63 -6.90 -10.57
CA GLN A 94 -16.90 -6.64 -11.82
C GLN A 94 -17.25 -5.28 -12.47
N SER A 95 -18.52 -4.88 -12.42
CA SER A 95 -18.99 -3.60 -12.99
C SER A 95 -18.54 -2.37 -12.20
N GLU A 96 -18.22 -2.53 -10.92
CA GLU A 96 -17.84 -1.43 -10.02
C GLU A 96 -16.38 -1.03 -10.17
N TRP A 97 -15.50 -1.94 -10.60
CA TRP A 97 -14.10 -1.62 -10.88
C TRP A 97 -13.97 -0.41 -11.81
N GLY A 98 -14.54 -0.49 -13.00
CA GLY A 98 -14.53 0.63 -13.95
C GLY A 98 -15.56 1.72 -13.62
N GLY A 99 -16.75 1.32 -13.12
CA GLY A 99 -17.89 2.23 -12.94
C GLY A 99 -17.84 3.09 -11.67
N THR A 100 -17.29 2.56 -10.58
CA THR A 100 -17.22 3.22 -9.27
C THR A 100 -15.80 3.66 -8.96
N TYR A 101 -14.82 2.78 -9.15
CA TYR A 101 -13.43 3.04 -8.75
C TYR A 101 -12.55 3.59 -9.89
N GLY A 102 -12.95 3.38 -11.15
CA GLY A 102 -12.20 3.82 -12.34
C GLY A 102 -10.90 3.07 -12.55
N ILE A 103 -10.89 1.81 -12.14
CA ILE A 103 -9.75 0.92 -12.25
C ILE A 103 -10.09 -0.16 -13.28
N GLY A 104 -9.13 -0.49 -14.13
CA GLY A 104 -9.28 -1.55 -15.11
C GLY A 104 -7.95 -2.25 -15.35
N SER A 105 -8.01 -3.55 -15.67
CA SER A 105 -6.85 -4.36 -16.03
C SER A 105 -7.06 -4.99 -17.40
N THR A 106 -6.02 -4.98 -18.24
CA THR A 106 -5.99 -5.66 -19.54
C THR A 106 -4.65 -6.36 -19.72
N GLY A 107 -4.64 -7.69 -19.66
CA GLY A 107 -3.41 -8.49 -19.79
C GLY A 107 -2.47 -8.27 -18.60
N ASN A 108 -1.42 -7.48 -18.82
CA ASN A 108 -0.40 -7.09 -17.84
C ASN A 108 -0.42 -5.59 -17.50
N GLU A 109 -1.43 -4.85 -17.96
CA GLU A 109 -1.60 -3.42 -17.70
C GLU A 109 -2.68 -3.19 -16.64
N LEU A 110 -2.39 -2.34 -15.66
CA LEU A 110 -3.35 -1.79 -14.71
C LEU A 110 -3.49 -0.27 -14.95
N SER A 111 -4.72 0.19 -15.11
CA SER A 111 -5.05 1.61 -15.20
C SER A 111 -5.86 2.05 -13.99
N ILE A 112 -5.53 3.20 -13.42
CA ILE A 112 -6.22 3.79 -12.26
C ILE A 112 -6.52 5.26 -12.57
N LYS A 113 -7.79 5.63 -12.54
CA LYS A 113 -8.22 7.03 -12.66
C LYS A 113 -8.20 7.71 -11.29
N LEU A 114 -7.70 8.94 -11.24
CA LEU A 114 -7.74 9.74 -10.02
C LEU A 114 -9.18 10.06 -9.57
N VAL A 115 -10.08 10.35 -10.51
CA VAL A 115 -11.48 10.71 -10.18
C VAL A 115 -12.44 9.88 -11.02
N THR A 116 -13.39 9.25 -10.35
CA THR A 116 -14.46 8.48 -10.98
C THR A 116 -15.81 8.90 -10.42
N GLN A 117 -16.70 9.35 -11.30
CA GLN A 117 -18.07 9.66 -10.93
C GLN A 117 -18.92 8.40 -11.10
N GLY A 118 -19.09 7.68 -9.99
CA GLY A 118 -19.97 6.53 -9.91
C GLY A 118 -21.44 6.93 -9.81
N GLN A 119 -22.32 5.93 -9.86
CA GLN A 119 -23.77 6.12 -9.77
C GLN A 119 -24.21 6.69 -8.40
N TYR A 120 -23.55 6.25 -7.33
CA TYR A 120 -23.94 6.57 -5.94
C TYR A 120 -22.93 7.45 -5.21
N SER A 121 -21.73 7.62 -5.74
CA SER A 121 -20.64 8.36 -5.09
C SER A 121 -19.64 8.91 -6.11
N LYS A 122 -18.81 9.85 -5.65
CA LYS A 122 -17.62 10.30 -6.37
C LYS A 122 -16.39 9.70 -5.68
N ASN A 123 -15.69 8.82 -6.37
CA ASN A 123 -14.43 8.25 -5.89
C ASN A 123 -13.25 9.16 -6.25
N VAL A 124 -12.31 9.34 -5.32
CA VAL A 124 -11.05 10.07 -5.53
C VAL A 124 -9.89 9.22 -5.01
N GLY A 125 -8.93 8.92 -5.89
CA GLY A 125 -7.81 8.04 -5.61
C GLY A 125 -8.21 6.58 -5.47
N ALA A 126 -7.21 5.71 -5.38
CA ALA A 126 -7.38 4.30 -5.05
C ALA A 126 -6.06 3.71 -4.54
N ARG A 127 -6.15 2.65 -3.75
CA ARG A 127 -5.02 1.77 -3.42
C ARG A 127 -5.41 0.33 -3.71
N THR A 128 -4.50 -0.41 -4.33
CA THR A 128 -4.74 -1.79 -4.74
C THR A 128 -3.53 -2.67 -4.46
N TYR A 129 -3.76 -3.96 -4.30
CA TYR A 129 -2.71 -4.95 -4.04
C TYR A 129 -2.72 -6.05 -5.09
N LEU A 130 -1.56 -6.66 -5.31
CA LEU A 130 -1.43 -7.86 -6.15
C LEU A 130 -1.74 -9.11 -5.31
N LEU A 131 -2.71 -9.91 -5.77
CA LEU A 131 -3.04 -11.23 -5.28
C LEU A 131 -2.28 -12.31 -6.06
N ASP A 132 -2.00 -13.42 -5.38
CA ASP A 132 -1.49 -14.63 -6.01
C ASP A 132 -2.54 -15.32 -6.90
N SER A 133 -2.14 -16.39 -7.57
CA SER A 133 -3.01 -17.15 -8.48
C SER A 133 -4.22 -17.80 -7.80
N SER A 134 -4.25 -17.91 -6.46
CA SER A 134 -5.40 -18.40 -5.71
C SER A 134 -6.48 -17.33 -5.51
N MET A 135 -6.14 -16.05 -5.71
CA MET A 135 -6.98 -14.90 -5.40
C MET A 135 -7.40 -14.81 -3.92
N GLN A 136 -6.71 -15.52 -3.03
CA GLN A 136 -7.01 -15.54 -1.58
C GLN A 136 -5.92 -14.88 -0.73
N LYS A 137 -4.70 -14.77 -1.26
CA LYS A 137 -3.54 -14.18 -0.58
C LYS A 137 -2.88 -13.13 -1.45
N TYR A 138 -2.21 -12.18 -0.83
CA TYR A 138 -1.30 -11.29 -1.54
C TYR A 138 -0.15 -12.08 -2.13
N TYR A 139 0.32 -11.64 -3.29
CA TYR A 139 1.55 -12.16 -3.85
C TYR A 139 2.73 -11.56 -3.07
N MET A 140 3.50 -12.43 -2.41
CA MET A 140 4.64 -12.01 -1.60
C MET A 140 5.92 -12.01 -2.45
N PHE A 141 6.62 -10.88 -2.46
CA PHE A 141 7.87 -10.70 -3.20
C PHE A 141 9.07 -10.82 -2.26
N SER A 142 9.99 -11.74 -2.56
CA SER A 142 11.33 -11.76 -1.96
C SER A 142 12.30 -11.00 -2.86
N LEU A 143 12.61 -9.76 -2.50
CA LEU A 143 13.31 -8.82 -3.38
C LEU A 143 14.84 -8.88 -3.31
N LEU A 144 15.41 -9.44 -2.24
CA LEU A 144 16.87 -9.53 -2.08
C LEU A 144 17.51 -10.31 -3.23
N ASN A 145 18.57 -9.75 -3.83
CA ASN A 145 19.27 -10.32 -4.97
C ASN A 145 18.35 -10.55 -6.18
N ARG A 146 17.39 -9.64 -6.40
CA ARG A 146 16.46 -9.64 -7.53
C ARG A 146 16.42 -8.28 -8.23
N GLU A 147 15.79 -8.29 -9.39
CA GLU A 147 15.41 -7.10 -10.16
C GLU A 147 13.88 -7.06 -10.24
N PHE A 148 13.29 -5.89 -9.99
CA PHE A 148 11.87 -5.62 -10.21
C PHE A 148 11.73 -4.55 -11.30
N THR A 149 10.90 -4.83 -12.29
CA THR A 149 10.76 -4.02 -13.50
C THR A 149 9.31 -3.86 -13.88
N PHE A 150 8.93 -2.64 -14.28
CA PHE A 150 7.59 -2.34 -14.79
C PHE A 150 7.64 -1.22 -15.83
N ASP A 151 6.62 -1.18 -16.67
CA ASP A 151 6.36 -0.05 -17.56
C ASP A 151 5.36 0.90 -16.90
N VAL A 152 5.56 2.21 -17.06
CA VAL A 152 4.66 3.23 -16.50
C VAL A 152 4.44 4.38 -17.47
N ASP A 153 3.20 4.87 -17.53
CA ASP A 153 2.82 6.10 -18.20
C ASP A 153 2.25 7.09 -17.16
N VAL A 154 3.01 8.14 -16.87
CA VAL A 154 2.60 9.22 -15.96
C VAL A 154 2.29 10.52 -16.70
N SER A 155 2.16 10.50 -18.03
CA SER A 155 2.03 11.70 -18.87
C SER A 155 0.84 12.59 -18.49
N GLN A 156 -0.20 11.99 -17.89
CA GLN A 156 -1.41 12.66 -17.44
C GLN A 156 -1.40 13.07 -15.96
N LEU A 157 -0.36 12.69 -15.21
CA LEU A 157 -0.19 13.06 -13.81
C LEU A 157 0.55 14.39 -13.71
N ALA A 158 -0.17 15.46 -13.41
CA ALA A 158 0.38 16.80 -13.17
C ALA A 158 0.78 17.02 -11.71
N CYS A 159 1.29 18.22 -11.40
CA CYS A 159 1.64 18.65 -10.04
C CYS A 159 0.50 18.38 -9.05
N GLY A 160 0.86 17.87 -7.86
CA GLY A 160 -0.09 17.55 -6.79
C GLY A 160 -0.73 16.15 -6.91
N MET A 161 -0.43 15.40 -7.97
CA MET A 161 -0.77 13.98 -8.09
C MET A 161 0.45 13.11 -7.80
N ASN A 162 0.20 11.87 -7.38
CA ASN A 162 1.20 10.83 -7.23
C ASN A 162 0.62 9.49 -7.72
N GLY A 163 1.24 8.90 -8.73
CA GLY A 163 0.99 7.53 -9.15
C GLY A 163 2.08 6.66 -8.54
N ALA A 164 1.76 6.01 -7.42
CA ALA A 164 2.75 5.29 -6.63
C ALA A 164 2.76 3.77 -6.93
N LEU A 165 3.95 3.17 -6.90
CA LEU A 165 4.16 1.72 -6.88
C LEU A 165 5.25 1.44 -5.82
N TYR A 166 4.89 0.64 -4.82
CA TYR A 166 5.72 0.40 -3.64
C TYR A 166 5.42 -0.96 -3.02
N PHE A 167 6.27 -1.38 -2.09
CA PHE A 167 6.11 -2.60 -1.30
C PHE A 167 5.98 -2.25 0.18
N VAL A 168 5.17 -3.01 0.91
CA VAL A 168 4.99 -2.90 2.36
C VAL A 168 5.03 -4.28 2.99
N GLU A 169 5.45 -4.36 4.25
CA GLU A 169 5.56 -5.62 5.03
C GLU A 169 4.18 -6.06 5.60
N MET A 170 3.19 -6.15 4.72
CA MET A 170 1.86 -6.71 5.04
C MET A 170 1.92 -8.24 5.11
N GLU A 171 1.05 -8.84 5.95
CA GLU A 171 0.87 -10.29 5.96
C GLU A 171 0.17 -10.79 4.69
N ALA A 172 0.60 -11.94 4.18
CA ALA A 172 0.07 -12.53 2.95
C ALA A 172 -1.45 -12.77 2.96
N ASP A 173 -2.05 -12.99 4.14
CA ASP A 173 -3.49 -13.20 4.30
C ASP A 173 -4.24 -11.94 4.78
N GLY A 174 -3.59 -10.77 4.79
CA GLY A 174 -4.15 -9.52 5.30
C GLY A 174 -4.35 -9.49 6.82
N GLY A 175 -3.70 -10.39 7.57
CA GLY A 175 -3.81 -10.52 9.02
C GLY A 175 -4.95 -11.41 9.48
N ALA A 176 -5.60 -12.16 8.58
CA ALA A 176 -6.73 -13.01 8.93
C ALA A 176 -6.37 -14.12 9.93
N SER A 177 -5.14 -14.65 9.86
CA SER A 177 -4.65 -15.66 10.81
C SER A 177 -4.27 -15.09 12.18
N ARG A 178 -3.67 -13.88 12.24
CA ARG A 178 -3.34 -13.19 13.50
C ARG A 178 -4.57 -12.59 14.19
N PHE A 179 -5.57 -12.15 13.42
CA PHE A 179 -6.75 -11.46 13.92
C PHE A 179 -8.02 -12.21 13.52
N PRO A 180 -8.53 -13.14 14.36
CA PRO A 180 -9.68 -13.98 14.02
C PRO A 180 -10.96 -13.21 13.68
N THR A 181 -11.04 -11.95 14.09
CA THR A 181 -12.14 -11.04 13.79
C THR A 181 -12.08 -10.57 12.33
N ASN A 182 -10.92 -10.53 11.69
CA ASN A 182 -10.79 -10.24 10.26
C ASN A 182 -11.26 -11.43 9.41
N LYS A 183 -12.47 -11.33 8.84
CA LYS A 183 -13.02 -12.36 7.93
C LYS A 183 -12.76 -12.08 6.46
N GLY A 184 -12.30 -10.87 6.13
CA GLY A 184 -12.03 -10.47 4.75
C GLY A 184 -10.66 -10.93 4.26
N GLY A 185 -9.63 -10.77 5.09
CA GLY A 185 -8.25 -11.06 4.74
C GLY A 185 -7.78 -10.34 3.47
N ALA A 186 -6.78 -10.89 2.80
CA ALA A 186 -6.22 -10.33 1.57
C ALA A 186 -7.26 -10.26 0.44
N LYS A 187 -8.22 -11.20 0.39
CA LYS A 187 -9.31 -11.19 -0.59
C LYS A 187 -10.15 -9.90 -0.56
N TYR A 188 -10.24 -9.24 0.59
CA TYR A 188 -10.92 -7.96 0.72
C TYR A 188 -9.96 -6.78 0.96
N GLY A 189 -8.67 -6.95 0.68
CA GLY A 189 -7.70 -5.85 0.77
C GLY A 189 -7.45 -5.33 2.19
N THR A 190 -7.51 -6.20 3.19
CA THR A 190 -7.31 -5.82 4.61
C THR A 190 -5.83 -5.89 5.05
N GLY A 191 -5.51 -5.25 6.17
CA GLY A 191 -4.18 -5.38 6.80
C GLY A 191 -3.15 -4.36 6.33
N TYR A 192 -3.57 -3.28 5.66
CA TYR A 192 -2.66 -2.23 5.23
C TYR A 192 -1.84 -1.64 6.39
N CYS A 193 -0.59 -1.34 6.08
CA CYS A 193 0.37 -0.63 6.91
C CYS A 193 1.40 0.00 5.98
N ASP A 194 2.06 1.05 6.45
CA ASP A 194 3.22 1.65 5.78
C ASP A 194 4.10 2.36 6.83
N ALA A 195 5.19 3.00 6.40
CA ALA A 195 6.12 3.63 7.35
C ALA A 195 5.62 4.97 7.90
N GLN A 196 4.52 5.51 7.36
CA GLN A 196 3.87 6.71 7.89
C GLN A 196 2.99 6.43 9.10
N CYS A 197 2.75 5.15 9.43
CA CYS A 197 1.87 4.71 10.51
C CYS A 197 0.46 5.33 10.42
N PRO A 198 -0.26 5.17 9.30
CA PRO A 198 -1.49 5.90 9.00
C PRO A 198 -2.62 5.61 9.97
N HIS A 199 -3.25 6.69 10.45
CA HIS A 199 -4.44 6.64 11.30
C HIS A 199 -5.76 6.63 10.51
N ASP A 200 -5.72 6.82 9.19
CA ASP A 200 -6.91 6.89 8.33
C ASP A 200 -7.41 5.52 7.84
N VAL A 201 -6.74 4.45 8.27
CA VAL A 201 -7.14 3.07 8.01
C VAL A 201 -8.35 2.73 8.89
N LYS A 202 -9.50 2.49 8.25
CA LYS A 202 -10.78 2.20 8.93
C LYS A 202 -10.79 0.90 9.74
N TYR A 203 -9.95 -0.07 9.38
CA TYR A 203 -9.88 -1.36 10.08
C TYR A 203 -8.44 -1.79 10.31
N ILE A 204 -8.04 -1.92 11.57
CA ILE A 204 -6.70 -2.33 12.00
C ILE A 204 -6.85 -3.51 12.96
N ASN A 205 -6.00 -4.53 12.83
CA ASN A 205 -6.01 -5.73 13.67
C ASN A 205 -7.39 -6.42 13.75
N GLY A 206 -8.12 -6.40 12.63
CA GLY A 206 -9.48 -6.96 12.53
C GLY A 206 -10.56 -6.23 13.32
N LYS A 207 -10.32 -4.98 13.74
CA LYS A 207 -11.27 -4.11 14.44
C LYS A 207 -11.45 -2.79 13.71
N ALA A 208 -12.65 -2.23 13.77
CA ALA A 208 -12.93 -0.89 13.28
C ALA A 208 -12.14 0.15 14.11
N ASN A 209 -11.42 1.05 13.43
CA ASN A 209 -10.71 2.16 14.04
C ASN A 209 -11.66 3.34 14.33
N SER A 210 -12.87 3.06 14.82
CA SER A 210 -13.93 4.06 15.02
C SER A 210 -13.77 4.85 16.33
N GLY A 211 -12.92 4.38 17.24
CA GLY A 211 -12.62 5.07 18.50
C GLY A 211 -11.92 6.40 18.24
N SER A 212 -12.43 7.47 18.87
CA SER A 212 -11.90 8.84 18.73
C SER A 212 -11.74 9.29 17.27
N TRP A 213 -12.61 8.83 16.37
CA TRP A 213 -12.52 9.16 14.95
C TRP A 213 -12.74 10.66 14.70
N GLU A 214 -11.75 11.30 14.08
CA GLU A 214 -11.79 12.71 13.71
C GLU A 214 -11.93 12.86 12.18
N PRO A 215 -13.05 13.40 11.67
CA PRO A 215 -13.22 13.68 10.24
C PRO A 215 -12.19 14.68 9.72
N SER A 216 -11.62 14.42 8.53
CA SER A 216 -10.68 15.36 7.92
C SER A 216 -11.39 16.66 7.52
N PRO A 217 -10.83 17.85 7.84
CA PRO A 217 -11.41 19.12 7.42
C PRO A 217 -11.23 19.39 5.91
N THR A 218 -10.33 18.66 5.25
CA THR A 218 -9.97 18.88 3.84
C THR A 218 -10.28 17.70 2.93
N ASP A 219 -10.67 16.55 3.50
CA ASP A 219 -11.09 15.36 2.75
C ASP A 219 -12.47 14.88 3.22
N PRO A 220 -13.51 14.99 2.36
CA PRO A 220 -14.86 14.55 2.71
C PRO A 220 -15.02 13.03 2.82
N ASN A 221 -14.01 12.24 2.42
CA ASN A 221 -14.07 10.77 2.41
C ASN A 221 -13.15 10.11 3.46
N SER A 222 -12.29 10.89 4.12
CA SER A 222 -11.28 10.41 5.05
C SER A 222 -11.33 11.11 6.41
N GLY A 223 -10.77 10.45 7.41
CA GLY A 223 -10.63 10.91 8.78
C GLY A 223 -9.51 10.12 9.45
N LYS A 224 -9.34 10.29 10.75
CA LYS A 224 -8.30 9.60 11.51
C LYS A 224 -8.89 8.96 12.75
N GLY A 225 -8.63 7.68 12.96
CA GLY A 225 -8.97 6.99 14.19
C GLY A 225 -7.86 7.10 15.23
N TYR A 226 -8.12 6.49 16.39
CA TYR A 226 -7.18 6.50 17.49
C TYR A 226 -5.85 5.78 17.18
N TYR A 227 -5.91 4.64 16.49
CA TYR A 227 -4.72 3.85 16.19
C TYR A 227 -4.13 4.16 14.82
N GLY A 228 -2.81 4.04 14.71
CA GLY A 228 -2.10 3.92 13.43
C GLY A 228 -1.68 2.47 13.16
N THR A 229 -1.17 2.20 11.94
CA THR A 229 -0.69 0.88 11.53
C THR A 229 0.64 0.98 10.78
N CYS A 230 1.72 0.53 11.42
CA CYS A 230 3.10 0.69 10.98
C CYS A 230 3.67 -0.60 10.37
N CYS A 231 4.45 -0.48 9.31
CA CYS A 231 5.38 -1.52 8.85
C CYS A 231 6.42 -0.94 7.89
N ALA A 232 7.43 -1.73 7.55
CA ALA A 232 8.46 -1.33 6.59
C ALA A 232 7.85 -1.00 5.22
N GLU A 233 8.47 -0.05 4.53
CA GLU A 233 8.04 0.41 3.21
C GLU A 233 9.24 0.59 2.26
N MET A 234 9.05 0.17 1.02
CA MET A 234 10.00 0.38 -0.08
C MET A 234 9.27 1.03 -1.25
N ASP A 235 9.49 2.32 -1.42
CA ASP A 235 8.96 3.09 -2.53
C ASP A 235 9.81 2.86 -3.76
N ILE A 236 9.29 2.04 -4.68
CA ILE A 236 9.92 1.84 -5.98
C ILE A 236 9.72 3.09 -6.84
N TRP A 237 8.56 3.72 -6.72
CA TRP A 237 8.13 4.79 -7.58
C TRP A 237 7.08 5.66 -6.90
N GLU A 238 7.47 6.87 -6.52
CA GLU A 238 6.56 7.97 -6.22
C GLU A 238 6.73 9.04 -7.28
N ALA A 239 5.73 9.25 -8.14
CA ALA A 239 5.92 10.16 -9.27
C ALA A 239 4.65 10.79 -9.83
N ASN A 240 4.90 11.90 -10.50
CA ASN A 240 4.06 12.44 -11.55
C ASN A 240 4.98 12.78 -12.75
N ARG A 241 4.49 13.51 -13.75
CA ARG A 241 5.29 13.85 -14.93
C ARG A 241 6.41 14.85 -14.66
N GLU A 242 6.42 15.53 -13.51
CA GLU A 242 7.36 16.60 -13.20
C GLU A 242 8.52 16.12 -12.31
N SER A 243 8.29 15.13 -11.45
CA SER A 243 9.30 14.60 -10.53
C SER A 243 9.00 13.15 -10.16
N GLN A 244 10.05 12.44 -9.76
CA GLN A 244 10.00 11.07 -9.28
C GLN A 244 11.01 10.84 -8.15
N ALA A 245 10.70 9.90 -7.26
CA ALA A 245 11.59 9.41 -6.22
C ALA A 245 11.49 7.88 -6.08
N TYR A 246 12.54 7.29 -5.52
CA TYR A 246 12.50 5.97 -4.88
C TYR A 246 13.14 6.07 -3.51
N THR A 247 12.53 5.40 -2.52
CA THR A 247 12.81 5.69 -1.11
C THR A 247 12.74 4.41 -0.27
N THR A 248 13.70 4.24 0.64
CA THR A 248 13.69 3.17 1.64
C THR A 248 13.20 3.69 2.97
N HIS A 249 12.21 3.03 3.57
CA HIS A 249 11.66 3.38 4.88
C HIS A 249 11.71 2.18 5.84
N PRO A 250 12.82 2.00 6.57
CA PRO A 250 12.89 0.96 7.58
C PRO A 250 12.03 1.30 8.80
N CYS A 251 11.68 0.25 9.55
CA CYS A 251 11.08 0.39 10.87
C CYS A 251 11.80 -0.51 11.89
N SER A 252 11.68 -0.22 13.18
CA SER A 252 12.21 -1.08 14.24
C SER A 252 11.33 -2.32 14.50
N VAL A 253 10.08 -2.31 14.02
CA VAL A 253 9.16 -3.46 14.06
C VAL A 253 9.41 -4.39 12.88
N THR A 254 9.05 -5.67 12.99
CA THR A 254 9.35 -6.70 11.96
C THR A 254 8.12 -7.44 11.44
N GLU A 255 6.95 -6.83 11.63
CA GLU A 255 5.65 -7.25 11.12
C GLU A 255 4.72 -6.04 11.21
N GLN A 256 3.57 -6.09 10.54
CA GLN A 256 2.52 -5.10 10.73
C GLN A 256 2.21 -4.94 12.23
N THR A 257 2.30 -3.69 12.69
CA THR A 257 2.17 -3.30 14.09
C THR A 257 1.19 -2.14 14.24
N GLN A 258 0.12 -2.35 14.99
CA GLN A 258 -0.75 -1.26 15.42
C GLN A 258 0.00 -0.39 16.44
N CYS A 259 -0.03 0.93 16.28
CA CYS A 259 0.62 1.88 17.16
C CYS A 259 -0.40 2.80 17.85
N GLU A 260 0.00 3.39 18.97
CA GLU A 260 -0.67 4.52 19.60
C GLU A 260 0.36 5.49 20.20
N GLY A 261 -0.03 6.77 20.35
CA GLY A 261 0.84 7.79 20.96
C GLY A 261 2.17 7.97 20.23
N ILE A 262 3.26 8.02 20.99
CA ILE A 262 4.59 8.33 20.44
C ILE A 262 5.08 7.28 19.43
N GLU A 263 4.66 6.03 19.55
CA GLU A 263 5.08 4.94 18.65
C GLU A 263 4.63 5.19 17.20
N CYS A 264 3.50 5.89 17.00
CA CYS A 264 3.03 6.27 15.67
C CYS A 264 3.85 7.39 15.02
N GLY A 265 4.67 8.11 15.78
CA GLY A 265 5.47 9.22 15.30
C GLY A 265 4.63 10.35 14.66
N ASP A 266 3.56 10.76 15.34
CA ASP A 266 2.59 11.71 14.77
C ASP A 266 3.18 13.09 14.51
N ASN A 267 3.04 13.55 13.25
CA ASN A 267 3.50 14.88 12.84
C ASN A 267 2.79 15.99 13.64
N ALA A 268 1.51 15.82 13.97
CA ALA A 268 0.72 16.80 14.71
C ALA A 268 1.23 17.00 16.15
N SER A 269 1.85 15.96 16.72
CA SER A 269 2.43 15.95 18.07
C SER A 269 3.91 16.37 18.08
N GLY A 270 4.52 16.57 16.91
CA GLY A 270 5.96 16.82 16.78
C GLY A 270 6.82 15.57 16.93
N ASP A 271 6.23 14.38 16.82
CA ASP A 271 6.86 13.09 17.11
C ASP A 271 7.39 12.37 15.86
N ARG A 272 7.51 13.05 14.71
CA ARG A 272 7.91 12.47 13.43
C ARG A 272 9.11 11.51 13.49
N TYR A 273 10.08 11.82 14.36
CA TYR A 273 11.34 11.09 14.52
C TYR A 273 11.40 10.24 15.81
N ASN A 274 10.28 10.16 16.55
CA ASN A 274 10.19 9.44 17.83
C ASN A 274 9.40 8.13 17.72
N GLY A 275 8.76 7.89 16.56
CA GLY A 275 8.00 6.67 16.29
C GLY A 275 8.86 5.47 15.92
N VAL A 276 8.21 4.37 15.58
CA VAL A 276 8.88 3.09 15.24
C VAL A 276 9.34 3.00 13.80
N CYS A 277 8.96 3.94 12.93
CA CYS A 277 9.28 3.95 11.51
C CYS A 277 9.97 5.24 11.08
N ASP A 278 10.88 5.12 10.12
CA ASP A 278 11.48 6.28 9.45
C ASP A 278 10.50 6.87 8.44
N LYS A 279 9.83 7.96 8.84
CA LYS A 279 8.84 8.63 8.00
C LYS A 279 9.44 9.45 6.85
N ASP A 280 10.70 9.88 6.96
CA ASP A 280 11.38 10.61 5.89
C ASP A 280 11.92 9.63 4.85
N GLY A 281 12.48 8.53 5.32
CA GLY A 281 13.17 7.56 4.50
C GLY A 281 14.50 8.07 3.95
N CYS A 282 15.17 7.21 3.20
CA CYS A 282 16.33 7.59 2.40
C CYS A 282 15.94 7.63 0.93
N ASP A 283 15.67 8.84 0.43
CA ASP A 283 15.16 9.08 -0.91
C ASP A 283 16.28 9.35 -1.92
N PHE A 284 16.06 8.86 -3.13
CA PHE A 284 16.75 9.32 -4.32
C PHE A 284 15.74 9.96 -5.27
N ALA A 285 15.73 11.29 -5.30
CA ALA A 285 14.92 12.09 -6.22
C ALA A 285 15.83 12.97 -7.09
N SER A 286 15.94 12.67 -8.38
CA SER A 286 16.92 13.29 -9.30
C SER A 286 16.93 14.82 -9.24
N TYR A 287 15.74 15.44 -9.23
CA TYR A 287 15.60 16.90 -9.17
C TYR A 287 16.09 17.45 -7.82
N ARG A 288 15.74 16.78 -6.71
CA ARG A 288 16.18 17.16 -5.35
C ARG A 288 17.69 17.06 -5.21
N LEU A 289 18.30 16.08 -5.89
CA LEU A 289 19.75 15.84 -5.96
C LEU A 289 20.45 16.71 -7.02
N GLY A 290 19.77 17.69 -7.59
CA GLY A 290 20.35 18.75 -8.41
C GLY A 290 20.26 18.56 -9.92
N ASP A 291 19.96 17.36 -10.43
CA ASP A 291 19.79 17.15 -11.87
C ASP A 291 18.37 17.49 -12.33
N ARG A 292 18.17 18.78 -12.60
CA ARG A 292 16.90 19.35 -13.06
C ARG A 292 16.58 19.08 -14.54
N THR A 293 17.47 18.40 -15.26
CA THR A 293 17.31 18.09 -16.70
C THR A 293 17.14 16.59 -16.95
N TYR A 294 17.17 15.78 -15.89
CA TYR A 294 17.11 14.33 -16.01
C TYR A 294 15.71 13.81 -16.35
N TYR A 295 14.70 14.18 -15.55
CA TYR A 295 13.35 13.64 -15.62
C TYR A 295 12.33 14.77 -15.78
N GLY A 296 11.47 14.70 -16.78
CA GLY A 296 10.45 15.72 -17.02
C GLY A 296 9.77 15.59 -18.38
N THR A 297 8.79 16.45 -18.66
CA THR A 297 7.98 16.36 -19.88
C THR A 297 8.69 16.97 -21.08
N GLY A 298 8.91 16.16 -22.13
CA GLY A 298 9.44 16.57 -23.43
C GLY A 298 10.85 16.05 -23.69
N SER A 299 11.23 16.05 -24.97
CA SER A 299 12.48 15.44 -25.47
C SER A 299 13.78 16.12 -25.03
N ASN A 300 13.71 17.21 -24.28
CA ASN A 300 14.88 17.86 -23.68
C ASN A 300 15.34 17.18 -22.38
N PHE A 301 14.48 16.35 -21.77
CA PHE A 301 14.82 15.57 -20.60
C PHE A 301 15.45 14.22 -21.00
N LYS A 302 16.29 13.64 -20.13
CA LYS A 302 16.87 12.32 -20.37
C LYS A 302 15.81 11.21 -20.32
N VAL A 303 14.88 11.32 -19.38
CA VAL A 303 13.67 10.50 -19.26
C VAL A 303 12.48 11.41 -19.58
N ASP A 304 11.85 11.20 -20.72
CA ASP A 304 10.74 12.01 -21.21
C ASP A 304 9.41 11.47 -20.70
N THR A 305 8.78 12.18 -19.77
CA THR A 305 7.54 11.75 -19.10
C THR A 305 6.28 11.96 -19.92
N SER A 306 6.39 12.54 -21.13
CA SER A 306 5.25 12.63 -22.05
C SER A 306 4.87 11.28 -22.66
N ARG A 307 5.66 10.23 -22.40
CA ARG A 307 5.53 8.89 -22.98
C ARG A 307 5.85 7.83 -21.92
N LYS A 308 5.47 6.59 -22.22
CA LYS A 308 5.76 5.42 -21.38
C LYS A 308 7.26 5.23 -21.14
N VAL A 309 7.63 4.81 -19.94
CA VAL A 309 9.01 4.51 -19.50
C VAL A 309 9.03 3.15 -18.83
N THR A 310 10.04 2.33 -19.11
CA THR A 310 10.35 1.15 -18.30
C THR A 310 11.25 1.57 -17.14
N VAL A 311 10.86 1.23 -15.92
CA VAL A 311 11.61 1.48 -14.69
C VAL A 311 12.19 0.16 -14.20
N VAL A 312 13.50 0.12 -13.97
CA VAL A 312 14.19 -1.08 -13.48
C VAL A 312 14.86 -0.78 -12.14
N THR A 313 14.57 -1.60 -11.13
CA THR A 313 15.13 -1.50 -9.78
C THR A 313 15.82 -2.80 -9.39
N GLN A 314 17.09 -2.73 -8.99
CA GLN A 314 17.89 -3.89 -8.60
C GLN A 314 18.24 -3.82 -7.12
N PHE A 315 18.09 -4.93 -6.41
CA PHE A 315 18.36 -5.06 -4.98
C PHE A 315 19.61 -5.90 -4.77
N ILE A 316 20.76 -5.23 -4.67
CA ILE A 316 22.06 -5.88 -4.61
C ILE A 316 22.39 -6.25 -3.17
N THR A 317 22.71 -7.53 -2.93
CA THR A 317 23.16 -8.02 -1.62
C THR A 317 24.69 -8.07 -1.54
N SER A 318 25.20 -7.99 -0.31
CA SER A 318 26.64 -7.88 0.00
C SER A 318 27.50 -9.04 -0.52
N ASP A 319 26.91 -10.22 -0.73
CA ASP A 319 27.58 -11.44 -1.18
C ASP A 319 27.01 -12.01 -2.49
N GLY A 320 26.07 -11.30 -3.13
CA GLY A 320 25.39 -11.75 -4.35
C GLY A 320 24.48 -12.96 -4.15
N THR A 321 24.04 -13.23 -2.91
CA THR A 321 23.09 -14.29 -2.58
C THR A 321 21.79 -13.73 -2.02
N ASP A 322 20.75 -14.55 -1.99
CA ASP A 322 19.42 -14.19 -1.49
C ASP A 322 19.40 -13.98 0.04
N ASN A 323 20.43 -14.46 0.75
CA ASN A 323 20.54 -14.35 2.22
C ASN A 323 21.49 -13.23 2.68
N GLY A 324 22.24 -12.65 1.75
CA GLY A 324 23.15 -11.54 2.02
C GLY A 324 22.40 -10.30 2.50
N ASP A 325 23.09 -9.40 3.18
CA ASP A 325 22.50 -8.12 3.58
C ASP A 325 22.29 -7.25 2.34
N LEU A 326 21.16 -6.55 2.24
CA LEU A 326 20.95 -5.56 1.18
C LEU A 326 22.02 -4.48 1.34
N GLN A 327 22.74 -4.24 0.25
CA GLN A 327 23.89 -3.34 0.21
C GLN A 327 23.59 -2.09 -0.63
N GLU A 328 22.88 -2.26 -1.74
CA GLU A 328 22.69 -1.20 -2.73
C GLU A 328 21.38 -1.41 -3.48
N ILE A 329 20.64 -0.33 -3.71
CA ILE A 329 19.50 -0.29 -4.62
C ILE A 329 19.89 0.51 -5.85
N ARG A 330 19.88 -0.14 -7.01
CA ARG A 330 20.22 0.49 -8.29
C ARG A 330 18.98 0.78 -9.10
N ARG A 331 19.06 1.84 -9.90
CA ARG A 331 18.01 2.29 -10.81
C ARG A 331 18.59 2.47 -12.21
N PHE A 332 17.82 2.07 -13.21
CA PHE A 332 17.97 2.58 -14.57
C PHE A 332 16.60 2.56 -15.26
N TYR A 333 16.53 3.21 -16.41
CA TYR A 333 15.31 3.31 -17.21
C TYR A 333 15.56 2.76 -18.61
N VAL A 334 14.47 2.34 -19.28
CA VAL A 334 14.49 2.08 -20.72
C VAL A 334 13.37 2.87 -21.36
N GLN A 335 13.71 3.66 -22.38
CA GLN A 335 12.74 4.40 -23.18
C GLN A 335 13.13 4.32 -24.65
N ASP A 336 12.16 4.01 -25.52
CA ASP A 336 12.39 3.77 -26.95
C ASP A 336 13.50 2.73 -27.25
N GLY A 337 13.62 1.72 -26.39
CA GLY A 337 14.66 0.69 -26.47
C GLY A 337 16.07 1.16 -26.08
N GLN A 338 16.23 2.40 -25.60
CA GLN A 338 17.50 2.92 -25.11
C GLN A 338 17.56 2.82 -23.59
N ARG A 339 18.65 2.24 -23.09
CA ARG A 339 18.97 2.22 -21.66
C ARG A 339 19.48 3.59 -21.22
N ILE A 340 18.92 4.09 -20.12
CA ILE A 340 19.23 5.37 -19.50
C ILE A 340 19.63 5.09 -18.05
N GLU A 341 20.91 5.23 -17.71
CA GLU A 341 21.37 5.08 -16.32
C GLU A 341 20.72 6.14 -15.43
N ASN A 342 20.63 5.87 -14.11
CA ASN A 342 20.16 6.85 -13.15
C ASN A 342 20.97 8.16 -13.21
N SER A 343 20.36 9.27 -12.80
CA SER A 343 21.10 10.51 -12.53
C SER A 343 22.12 10.32 -11.40
N PHE A 344 22.97 11.32 -11.19
CA PHE A 344 23.91 11.37 -10.08
C PHE A 344 23.58 12.53 -9.15
N ASP A 345 24.05 12.45 -7.91
CA ASP A 345 24.00 13.58 -6.98
C ASP A 345 24.94 14.69 -7.44
N GLN A 346 24.35 15.83 -7.83
CA GLN A 346 25.06 17.03 -8.27
C GLN A 346 25.26 18.05 -7.15
N ILE A 347 24.78 17.78 -5.93
CA ILE A 347 24.94 18.63 -4.76
C ILE A 347 26.18 18.21 -3.97
N LEU A 348 26.39 16.90 -3.78
CA LEU A 348 27.48 16.34 -2.99
C LEU A 348 28.72 15.96 -3.82
N VAL A 349 28.98 16.64 -4.94
CA VAL A 349 30.13 16.40 -5.85
C VAL A 349 31.51 16.53 -5.15
N HIS A 350 31.54 16.97 -3.89
CA HIS A 350 32.75 17.04 -3.04
C HIS A 350 32.79 16.04 -1.87
N GLU A 351 31.76 15.24 -1.65
CA GLU A 351 31.69 14.22 -0.60
C GLU A 351 30.96 12.96 -1.14
N PRO A 352 31.58 12.19 -2.06
CA PRO A 352 30.93 11.03 -2.71
C PRO A 352 30.51 9.90 -1.75
N PHE A 353 30.90 9.99 -0.47
CA PHE A 353 30.61 8.98 0.53
C PHE A 353 29.23 9.12 1.20
N THR A 354 28.62 10.30 1.29
CA THR A 354 27.48 10.50 2.22
C THR A 354 26.13 9.98 1.72
N LEU A 355 25.75 10.18 0.44
CA LEU A 355 24.46 9.70 -0.07
C LEU A 355 24.46 8.18 -0.27
N ALA A 356 25.53 7.63 -0.85
CA ALA A 356 25.68 6.18 -0.99
C ALA A 356 25.77 5.48 0.37
N TYR A 357 26.39 6.10 1.38
CA TYR A 357 26.45 5.58 2.74
C TYR A 357 25.12 5.66 3.48
N ASN A 358 24.38 6.78 3.38
CA ASN A 358 23.06 6.91 4.00
C ASN A 358 22.04 5.98 3.35
N LEU A 359 22.07 5.87 2.02
CA LEU A 359 21.26 4.88 1.30
C LEU A 359 21.67 3.48 1.77
N ALA A 360 22.96 3.13 1.81
CA ALA A 360 23.42 1.83 2.29
C ALA A 360 23.07 1.53 3.76
N MET A 361 23.01 2.53 4.64
CA MET A 361 22.62 2.36 6.05
C MET A 361 21.12 2.12 6.20
N ALA A 362 20.28 2.97 5.58
CA ALA A 362 18.82 2.78 5.56
C ALA A 362 18.44 1.44 4.87
N THR A 363 19.16 1.12 3.81
CA THR A 363 19.05 -0.14 3.06
C THR A 363 19.39 -1.36 3.93
N LYS A 364 20.37 -1.25 4.83
CA LYS A 364 20.73 -2.34 5.78
C LYS A 364 19.67 -2.61 6.83
N GLU A 365 19.05 -1.57 7.38
CA GLU A 365 17.97 -1.73 8.36
C GLU A 365 16.75 -2.39 7.71
N LEU A 366 16.39 -1.91 6.51
CA LEU A 366 15.31 -2.48 5.70
C LEU A 366 15.62 -3.93 5.27
N ALA A 367 16.89 -4.28 5.02
CA ALA A 367 17.30 -5.64 4.66
C ALA A 367 16.91 -6.68 5.71
N SER A 368 16.97 -6.32 7.00
CA SER A 368 16.65 -7.23 8.10
C SER A 368 15.18 -7.67 8.07
N GLN A 369 14.31 -6.85 7.47
CA GLN A 369 12.88 -7.08 7.35
C GLN A 369 12.55 -7.93 6.12
N PHE A 370 13.26 -7.75 5.00
CA PHE A 370 13.04 -8.53 3.77
C PHE A 370 13.58 -9.98 3.77
N LYS A 371 14.22 -10.44 4.85
CA LYS A 371 14.77 -11.81 4.95
C LYS A 371 13.75 -12.90 5.31
N LYS A 372 12.45 -12.57 5.42
CA LYS A 372 11.40 -13.50 5.86
C LYS A 372 10.59 -14.10 4.72
#